data_AF-A0A956EX70-F1
#
_entry.id   AF-A0A956EX70-F1
#
_cell.length_a   1.000
_cell.length_b   1.000
_cell.length_c   1.000
_cell.angle_alpha   90.00
_cell.angle_beta   90.00
_cell.angle_gamma   90.00
#
_symmetry.space_group_name_H-M   'P 1'
#
loop_
_entity.id
_entity.type
_entity.pdbx_description
1 polymer ?
#
loop_
_entity_poly.entity_id
_entity_poly.type
_entity_poly.pdbx_seq_one_letter_code
_entity_poly.pdbx_strand_id
1 'polypeptide(L)'
;MQPIGVWTSPVTSPAFRASEILESIRAFREVCHVVRDPQSGAVGVARGGKSAPAPNGGPSWPLLATLPGMYPEWLGDRGFCESHGVRFPYVAGAMANGIASARLVIAMAEAGFLSFFGAAGLSPSRVESALDEIER
;
A
#
# COMPACT_ATOMS: atom_id res chain seq x y z
N MET A 1 6.11 -22.57 15.19
CA MET A 1 7.01 -21.52 14.64
C MET A 1 7.90 -21.03 15.78
N GLN A 2 9.21 -21.26 15.68
CA GLN A 2 10.18 -20.85 16.69
C GLN A 2 10.39 -19.32 16.66
N PRO A 3 10.61 -18.65 17.80
CA PRO A 3 10.96 -17.24 17.82
C PRO A 3 12.30 -16.95 17.15
N ILE A 4 12.36 -15.84 16.42
CA ILE A 4 13.57 -15.31 15.77
C ILE A 4 14.24 -14.20 16.58
N GLY A 5 13.61 -13.76 17.68
CA GLY A 5 14.11 -12.72 18.55
C GLY A 5 13.11 -12.33 19.63
N VAL A 6 13.29 -11.12 20.16
CA VAL A 6 12.40 -10.52 21.17
C VAL A 6 11.97 -9.14 20.68
N TRP A 7 10.68 -8.86 20.78
CA TRP A 7 10.12 -7.54 20.54
C TRP A 7 9.78 -6.87 21.87
N THR A 8 10.08 -5.57 21.97
CA THR A 8 9.78 -4.75 23.14
C THR A 8 9.37 -3.35 22.71
N SER A 9 8.47 -2.74 23.47
CA SER A 9 8.06 -1.34 23.30
C SER A 9 7.72 -0.74 24.66
N PRO A 10 8.11 0.52 24.92
CA PRO A 10 7.74 1.22 26.15
C PRO A 10 6.32 1.82 26.10
N VAL A 11 5.72 1.90 24.90
CA VAL A 11 4.49 2.70 24.68
C VAL A 11 3.40 1.94 23.91
N THR A 12 3.73 0.87 23.20
CA THR A 12 2.77 0.09 22.41
C THR A 12 2.67 -1.33 22.93
N SER A 13 1.44 -1.86 22.93
CA SER A 13 1.16 -3.27 23.23
C SER A 13 0.79 -4.00 21.94
N PRO A 14 1.13 -5.29 21.79
CA PRO A 14 0.68 -6.06 20.65
C PRO A 14 -0.85 -6.27 20.66
N ALA A 15 -1.42 -6.30 19.47
CA ALA A 15 -2.80 -6.66 19.20
C ALA A 15 -2.91 -8.19 19.03
N PHE A 16 -3.78 -8.81 19.82
CA PHE A 16 -4.05 -10.25 19.76
C PHE A 16 -5.49 -10.57 19.36
N ARG A 17 -6.41 -9.60 19.42
CA ARG A 17 -7.79 -9.80 18.98
C ARG A 17 -7.90 -9.61 17.47
N ALA A 18 -8.76 -10.40 16.83
CA ALA A 18 -8.96 -10.34 15.38
C ALA A 18 -9.29 -8.92 14.87
N SER A 19 -10.14 -8.17 15.58
CA SER A 19 -10.49 -6.79 15.23
C SER A 19 -9.29 -5.84 15.27
N GLU A 20 -8.43 -5.95 16.28
CA GLU A 20 -7.24 -5.10 16.44
C GLU A 20 -6.15 -5.45 15.40
N ILE A 21 -6.05 -6.73 15.05
CA ILE A 21 -5.18 -7.19 13.96
C ILE A 21 -5.65 -6.59 12.63
N LEU A 22 -6.96 -6.65 12.35
CA LEU A 22 -7.54 -6.05 11.14
C LEU A 22 -7.35 -4.53 11.09
N GLU A 23 -7.48 -3.84 12.21
CA GLU A 23 -7.19 -2.40 12.30
C GLU A 23 -5.72 -2.09 11.99
N SER A 24 -4.79 -2.96 12.43
CA SER A 24 -3.37 -2.78 12.20
C SER A 24 -2.97 -2.87 10.72
N ILE A 25 -3.75 -3.56 9.87
CA ILE A 25 -3.52 -3.63 8.42
C ILE A 25 -3.59 -2.25 7.76
N ARG A 26 -4.35 -1.30 8.31
CA ARG A 26 -4.50 0.06 7.75
C ARG A 26 -3.18 0.84 7.76
N ALA A 27 -2.24 0.48 8.64
CA ALA A 27 -0.91 1.07 8.72
C ALA A 27 0.11 0.29 7.87
N PHE A 28 -0.28 -0.25 6.71
CA PHE A 28 0.55 -1.11 5.86
C PHE A 28 1.87 -0.49 5.40
N ARG A 29 2.02 0.84 5.48
CA ARG A 29 3.27 1.55 5.18
C ARG A 29 4.28 1.52 6.33
N GLU A 30 3.87 1.07 7.52
CA GLU A 30 4.71 0.92 8.70
C GLU A 30 5.21 -0.52 8.85
N VAL A 31 6.33 -0.68 9.56
CA VAL A 31 6.82 -2.02 9.94
C VAL A 31 5.84 -2.64 10.94
N CYS A 32 5.51 -3.92 10.70
CA CYS A 32 4.65 -4.71 11.56
C CYS A 32 5.39 -5.96 12.04
N HIS A 33 5.35 -6.24 13.33
CA HIS A 33 5.99 -7.39 13.93
C HIS A 33 4.94 -8.44 14.29
N VAL A 34 5.18 -9.70 13.94
CA VAL A 34 4.38 -10.82 14.40
C VAL A 34 5.00 -11.35 15.67
N VAL A 35 4.24 -11.39 16.76
CA VAL A 35 4.71 -11.78 18.09
C VAL A 35 3.85 -12.89 18.68
N ARG A 36 4.41 -13.60 19.67
CA ARG A 36 3.66 -14.56 20.48
C ARG A 36 3.38 -13.97 21.85
N ASP A 37 2.16 -14.12 22.36
CA ASP A 37 1.87 -13.87 23.77
C ASP A 37 2.55 -14.96 24.62
N PRO A 38 3.47 -14.61 25.53
CA PRO A 38 4.14 -15.59 26.39
C PRO A 38 3.19 -16.30 27.37
N GLN A 39 2.01 -15.73 27.66
CA GLN A 39 1.05 -16.32 28.60
C GLN A 39 0.07 -17.27 27.91
N SER A 40 -0.66 -16.78 26.90
CA SER A 40 -1.68 -17.59 26.20
C SER A 40 -1.12 -18.41 25.03
N GLY A 41 0.09 -18.09 24.55
CA GLY A 41 0.65 -18.66 23.33
C GLY A 41 0.03 -18.11 22.04
N ALA A 42 -0.94 -17.20 22.13
CA ALA A 42 -1.61 -16.58 20.98
C ALA A 42 -0.62 -15.84 20.07
N VAL A 43 -0.93 -15.78 18.78
CA VAL A 43 -0.15 -15.02 17.79
C VAL A 43 -0.84 -13.69 17.55
N GLY A 44 -0.09 -12.61 17.62
CA GLY A 44 -0.58 -11.25 17.43
C GLY A 44 0.37 -10.41 16.60
N VAL A 45 0.01 -9.14 16.43
CA VAL A 45 0.79 -8.17 15.67
C VAL A 45 1.12 -6.95 16.53
N ALA A 46 2.31 -6.40 16.37
CA ALA A 46 2.76 -5.21 17.06
C ALA A 46 3.31 -4.19 16.06
N ARG A 47 3.02 -2.91 16.31
CA ARG A 47 3.52 -1.78 15.52
C ARG A 47 4.48 -0.94 16.36
N GLY A 48 5.44 -0.32 15.69
CA GLY A 48 6.53 0.39 16.36
C GLY A 48 7.36 -0.54 17.25
N GLY A 49 7.86 -0.02 18.37
CA GLY A 49 8.78 -0.75 19.24
C GLY A 49 10.09 -1.08 18.52
N LYS A 50 10.81 -2.07 19.03
CA LYS A 50 12.04 -2.57 18.41
C LYS A 50 12.28 -4.04 18.70
N SER A 51 12.97 -4.69 17.75
CA SER A 51 13.61 -5.97 18.01
C SER A 51 14.90 -5.71 18.79
N ALA A 52 14.94 -6.11 20.06
CA ALA A 52 16.08 -5.91 20.94
C ALA A 52 16.11 -7.04 21.99
N PRO A 53 17.27 -7.30 22.63
CA PRO A 53 17.32 -8.18 23.78
C PRO A 53 16.27 -7.78 24.82
N ALA A 54 15.72 -8.78 25.54
CA ALA A 54 14.71 -8.53 26.56
C ALA A 54 15.27 -7.54 27.61
N PRO A 55 14.60 -6.40 27.85
CA PRO A 55 15.03 -5.47 28.87
C PRO A 55 14.85 -6.07 30.27
N ASN A 56 15.71 -5.69 31.21
CA ASN A 56 15.56 -6.09 32.61
C ASN A 56 14.25 -5.53 33.18
N GLY A 57 13.28 -6.41 33.45
CA GLY A 57 12.01 -6.05 34.09
C GLY A 57 10.98 -5.33 33.22
N GLY A 58 11.21 -5.19 31.92
CA GLY A 58 10.27 -4.57 30.98
C GLY A 58 9.44 -5.60 30.20
N PRO A 59 8.26 -5.21 29.68
CA PRO A 59 7.44 -6.12 28.89
C PRO A 59 8.15 -6.49 27.58
N SER A 60 8.12 -7.78 27.27
CA SER A 60 8.78 -8.34 26.09
C SER A 60 7.99 -9.53 25.56
N TRP A 61 8.02 -9.70 24.25
CA TRP A 61 7.29 -10.76 23.54
C TRP A 61 8.23 -11.50 22.61
N PRO A 62 8.15 -12.83 22.51
CA PRO A 62 8.83 -13.58 21.47
C PRO A 62 8.44 -13.07 20.07
N LEU A 63 9.44 -12.62 19.31
CA LEU A 63 9.28 -12.17 17.92
C LEU A 63 9.28 -13.39 17.00
N LEU A 64 8.25 -13.53 16.17
CA LEU A 64 8.12 -14.63 15.22
C LEU A 64 8.49 -14.19 13.78
N ALA A 65 8.12 -12.98 13.39
CA ALA A 65 8.43 -12.43 12.07
C ALA A 65 8.36 -10.89 12.07
N THR A 66 8.94 -10.28 11.06
CA THR A 66 8.81 -8.84 10.78
C THR A 66 8.39 -8.65 9.34
N LEU A 67 7.33 -7.87 9.14
CA LEU A 67 6.80 -7.43 7.85
C LEU A 67 7.29 -5.99 7.63
N PRO A 68 8.05 -5.69 6.57
CA PRO A 68 8.40 -4.32 6.26
C PRO A 68 7.16 -3.53 5.85
N GLY A 69 7.25 -2.20 5.90
CA GLY A 69 6.24 -1.34 5.28
C GLY A 69 6.11 -1.66 3.79
N MET A 70 4.89 -1.93 3.35
CA MET A 70 4.55 -2.18 1.95
C MET A 70 3.93 -0.92 1.35
N TYR A 71 4.36 -0.57 0.13
CA TYR A 71 3.90 0.63 -0.56
C TYR A 71 3.21 0.18 -1.85
N PRO A 72 1.95 0.57 -2.12
CA PRO A 72 1.26 0.23 -3.36
C PRO A 72 2.05 0.67 -4.61
N GLU A 73 2.84 1.74 -4.49
CA GLU A 73 3.77 2.23 -5.50
C GLU A 73 4.86 1.20 -5.88
N TRP A 74 5.10 0.18 -5.05
CA TRP A 74 6.09 -0.88 -5.30
C TRP A 74 5.46 -2.17 -5.84
N LEU A 75 4.14 -2.23 -5.99
CA LEU A 75 3.46 -3.42 -6.48
C LEU A 75 3.53 -3.49 -8.00
N GLY A 76 4.56 -4.11 -8.55
CA GLY A 76 4.77 -4.24 -9.99
C GLY A 76 6.20 -3.88 -10.37
N ASP A 77 6.40 -3.50 -11.62
CA ASP A 77 7.71 -3.08 -12.12
C ASP A 77 7.92 -1.57 -11.88
N ARG A 78 9.01 -1.21 -11.21
CA ARG A 78 9.40 0.20 -11.00
C ARG A 78 9.77 0.90 -12.32
N GLY A 79 10.30 0.16 -13.29
CA GLY A 79 10.65 0.68 -14.60
C GLY A 79 9.44 1.23 -15.36
N PHE A 80 8.22 0.74 -15.07
CA PHE A 80 6.98 1.31 -15.62
C PHE A 80 6.75 2.74 -15.13
N CYS A 81 6.86 2.96 -13.82
CA CYS A 81 6.70 4.29 -13.22
C CYS A 81 7.74 5.27 -13.77
N GLU A 82 9.00 4.83 -13.89
CA GLU A 82 10.10 5.63 -14.44
C GLU A 82 9.88 5.98 -15.91
N SER A 83 9.44 5.01 -16.72
CA SER A 83 9.22 5.20 -18.16
C SER A 83 8.03 6.09 -18.48
N HIS A 84 6.99 6.07 -17.65
CA HIS A 84 5.73 6.78 -17.89
C HIS A 84 5.51 8.01 -17.00
N GLY A 85 6.41 8.29 -16.06
CA GLY A 85 6.29 9.44 -15.16
C GLY A 85 5.11 9.36 -14.18
N VAL A 86 4.69 8.15 -13.80
CA VAL A 86 3.54 7.90 -12.93
C VAL A 86 3.95 7.41 -11.55
N ARG A 87 3.07 7.57 -10.56
CA ARG A 87 3.31 7.14 -9.17
C ARG A 87 3.05 5.65 -8.97
N PHE A 88 2.05 5.11 -9.65
CA PHE A 88 1.62 3.72 -9.49
C PHE A 88 1.76 2.95 -10.81
N PRO A 89 2.25 1.70 -10.76
CA PRO A 89 2.33 0.82 -11.93
C PRO A 89 0.94 0.23 -12.26
N TYR A 90 0.03 1.11 -12.69
CA TYR A 90 -1.35 0.77 -13.00
C TYR A 90 -1.87 1.65 -14.13
N VAL A 91 -2.75 1.07 -14.95
CA VAL A 91 -3.36 1.75 -16.09
C VAL A 91 -4.88 1.62 -16.09
N ALA A 92 -5.57 2.74 -16.34
CA ALA A 92 -6.94 2.69 -16.82
C ALA A 92 -6.95 2.50 -18.34
N GLY A 93 -7.47 1.35 -18.80
CA GLY A 93 -7.55 1.04 -20.22
C GLY A 93 -8.51 1.95 -21.00
N ALA A 94 -8.26 2.10 -22.29
CA ALA A 94 -9.17 2.83 -23.18
C ALA A 94 -10.53 2.12 -23.25
N MET A 95 -11.61 2.91 -23.24
CA MET A 95 -12.98 2.42 -23.40
C MET A 95 -13.67 3.26 -24.46
N ALA A 96 -14.14 2.62 -25.53
CA ALA A 96 -14.61 3.25 -26.77
C ALA A 96 -15.71 4.31 -26.57
N ASN A 97 -15.97 5.11 -27.60
CA ASN A 97 -16.98 6.15 -27.68
C ASN A 97 -16.88 7.19 -26.54
N GLY A 98 -15.66 7.45 -26.06
CA GLY A 98 -15.42 8.40 -24.97
C GLY A 98 -15.89 7.92 -23.60
N ILE A 99 -16.15 6.62 -23.40
CA ILE A 99 -16.41 6.05 -22.06
C ILE A 99 -15.20 6.32 -21.15
N ALA A 100 -13.99 6.08 -21.67
CA ALA A 100 -12.78 6.63 -21.08
C ALA A 100 -12.67 8.11 -21.47
N SER A 101 -13.45 8.94 -20.79
CA SER A 101 -13.59 10.38 -21.07
C SER A 101 -12.34 11.20 -20.74
N ALA A 102 -12.24 12.41 -21.27
CA ALA A 102 -11.18 13.38 -20.91
C ALA A 102 -11.11 13.59 -19.39
N ARG A 103 -12.26 13.81 -18.74
CA ARG A 103 -12.38 13.91 -17.27
C ARG A 103 -11.80 12.72 -16.51
N LEU A 104 -11.99 11.49 -17.01
CA LEU A 104 -11.39 10.31 -16.39
C LEU A 104 -9.87 10.31 -16.54
N VAL A 105 -9.38 10.64 -17.75
CA VAL A 105 -7.93 10.70 -18.02
C VAL A 105 -7.26 11.75 -17.12
N ILE A 106 -7.84 12.94 -17.01
CA ILE A 106 -7.34 14.02 -16.15
C ILE A 106 -7.31 13.57 -14.68
N ALA A 107 -8.41 13.04 -14.15
CA ALA A 107 -8.47 12.58 -12.76
C ALA A 107 -7.45 11.47 -12.45
N MET A 108 -7.21 10.57 -13.41
CA MET A 108 -6.18 9.52 -13.26
C MET A 108 -4.77 10.12 -13.27
N ALA A 109 -4.49 11.07 -14.17
CA ALA A 109 -3.21 11.76 -14.25
C ALA A 109 -2.91 12.54 -12.96
N GLU A 110 -3.87 13.31 -12.44
CA GLU A 110 -3.76 14.06 -11.17
C GLU A 110 -3.50 13.12 -9.97
N ALA A 111 -4.10 11.93 -9.98
CA ALA A 111 -3.88 10.91 -8.96
C ALA A 111 -2.56 10.12 -9.14
N GLY A 112 -1.80 10.38 -10.20
CA GLY A 112 -0.49 9.76 -10.47
C GLY A 112 -0.57 8.39 -11.16
N PHE A 113 -1.60 8.17 -11.99
CA PHE A 113 -1.80 6.95 -12.76
C PHE A 113 -1.72 7.20 -14.26
N LEU A 114 -1.45 6.14 -15.03
CA LEU A 114 -1.59 6.18 -16.50
C LEU A 114 -3.05 5.91 -16.90
N SER A 115 -3.52 6.59 -17.94
CA SER A 115 -4.86 6.36 -18.50
C SER A 115 -4.85 6.63 -20.01
N PHE A 116 -5.77 5.99 -20.74
CA PHE A 116 -5.93 6.18 -22.18
C PHE A 116 -7.31 6.71 -22.52
N PHE A 117 -7.37 7.74 -23.36
CA PHE A 117 -8.63 8.29 -23.86
C PHE A 117 -9.35 7.33 -24.82
N GLY A 118 -10.67 7.26 -24.70
CA GLY A 118 -11.56 6.38 -25.45
C GLY A 118 -11.87 6.82 -26.89
N ALA A 119 -10.85 7.00 -27.73
CA ALA A 119 -11.01 7.59 -29.06
C ALA A 119 -11.79 6.74 -30.08
N ALA A 120 -11.82 5.41 -29.92
CA ALA A 120 -12.47 4.52 -30.87
C ALA A 120 -13.96 4.87 -31.03
N GLY A 121 -14.41 5.09 -32.28
CA GLY A 121 -15.79 5.45 -32.60
C GLY A 121 -16.11 6.95 -32.53
N LEU A 122 -15.15 7.80 -32.18
CA LEU A 122 -15.31 9.27 -32.21
C LEU A 122 -14.80 9.88 -33.52
N SER A 123 -15.37 11.02 -33.91
CA SER A 123 -14.84 11.82 -35.03
C SER A 123 -13.49 12.47 -34.66
N PRO A 124 -12.63 12.78 -35.65
CA PRO A 124 -11.38 13.50 -35.40
C PRO A 124 -11.57 14.81 -34.61
N SER A 125 -12.60 15.59 -34.94
CA SER A 125 -12.93 16.84 -34.23
C SER A 125 -13.27 16.63 -32.75
N ARG A 126 -13.90 15.50 -32.41
CA ARG A 126 -14.21 15.15 -31.01
C ARG A 126 -12.97 14.69 -30.26
N VAL A 127 -12.05 14.01 -30.94
CA VAL A 127 -10.74 13.64 -30.36
C VAL A 127 -9.93 14.90 -30.10
N GLU A 128 -9.85 15.82 -31.05
CA GLU A 128 -9.14 17.10 -30.92
C GLU A 128 -9.66 17.92 -29.72
N SER A 129 -10.98 18.10 -29.60
CA SER A 129 -11.56 18.79 -28.43
C SER A 129 -11.26 18.11 -27.10
N ALA A 130 -11.14 16.78 -27.07
CA ALA A 130 -10.80 16.05 -25.85
C ALA A 130 -9.31 16.17 -25.50
N LEU A 131 -8.43 16.21 -26.50
CA LEU A 131 -7.01 16.49 -26.30
C LEU A 131 -6.80 17.90 -25.74
N ASP A 132 -7.48 18.90 -26.31
CA ASP A 132 -7.48 20.28 -25.79
C ASP A 132 -7.95 20.37 -24.33
N GLU A 133 -8.86 19.50 -23.90
CA GLU A 133 -9.33 19.43 -22.50
C GLU A 133 -8.28 18.78 -21.59
N ILE A 134 -7.57 17.75 -22.07
CA ILE A 134 -6.57 16.99 -21.31
C ILE A 134 -5.27 17.78 -21.13
N GLU A 135 -4.86 18.57 -22.12
CA GLU A 135 -3.56 19.28 -22.12
C GLU A 135 -3.57 20.64 -21.37
N ARG A 136 -4.74 21.13 -20.96
CA ARG A 136 -4.88 22.38 -20.21
C ARG A 136 -4.48 22.24 -18.74
#